data_AF-Q6MKN7-F1
#
_entry.id   AF-Q6MKN7-F1
#
_cell.length_a   1.000
_cell.length_b   1.000
_cell.length_c   1.000
_cell.angle_alpha   90.00
_cell.angle_beta   90.00
_cell.angle_gamma   90.00
#
_symmetry.space_group_name_H-M   'P 1'
#
loop_
_entity.id
_entity.type
_entity.pdbx_description
1 polymer ?
#
loop_
_entity_poly.entity_id
_entity_poly.type
_entity_poly.pdbx_seq_one_letter_code
_entity_poly.pdbx_strand_id
1 'polypeptide(L)'
;MFVLFRTATVSLLMSLCCSISLAADDAKVSRSLEEITVAKEQTRLVMGQVSSPDQKERLRYVSDRLTSAEELLRQALGGGGSYPPPPSYGSVELFRSDSCSGSLIGTVSAGSSCERFSSAGDTWAVRINGQCLNISDTSSVKACESFKGGADPRAITIFTSDSCSGNAIAAVSAASRCENFESTGSSAWAVKIDGKCQNISDTAPAKACEAFKGASTPGAVKIFNSDSCSGNMVAAVDYNTRCENLRGLPAAWGIEINGRCENISDLDIVSACERYRP
;
A
#
# COMPACT_ATOMS: atom_id res chain seq x y z
N MET A 1 31.77 -15.26 63.40
CA MET A 1 30.37 -14.81 63.24
C MET A 1 30.17 -14.49 61.77
N PHE A 2 29.56 -15.43 61.05
CA PHE A 2 29.42 -15.51 59.59
C PHE A 2 28.05 -14.96 59.19
N VAL A 3 27.95 -13.79 58.54
CA VAL A 3 26.84 -13.45 57.62
C VAL A 3 27.30 -12.31 56.71
N LEU A 4 28.00 -12.58 55.60
CA LEU A 4 28.27 -11.56 54.58
C LEU A 4 28.68 -12.19 53.22
N PHE A 5 27.99 -13.24 52.77
CA PHE A 5 28.24 -13.83 51.43
C PHE A 5 26.98 -14.54 50.88
N ARG A 6 25.83 -13.84 50.79
CA ARG A 6 24.64 -14.41 50.11
C ARG A 6 23.80 -13.47 49.23
N THR A 7 24.18 -12.22 49.03
CA THR A 7 23.37 -11.28 48.22
C THR A 7 23.95 -10.92 46.85
N ALA A 8 25.17 -11.34 46.50
CA ALA A 8 25.78 -11.01 45.21
C ALA A 8 25.59 -12.08 44.12
N THR A 9 25.18 -13.30 44.46
CA THR A 9 25.10 -14.42 43.52
C THR A 9 23.73 -14.63 42.87
N VAL A 10 22.67 -13.93 43.31
CA VAL A 10 21.32 -14.07 42.72
C VAL A 10 21.05 -13.04 41.61
N SER A 11 21.68 -11.85 41.66
CA SER A 11 21.50 -10.83 40.63
C SER A 11 22.29 -11.09 39.34
N LEU A 12 23.36 -11.89 39.38
CA LEU A 12 24.15 -12.22 38.19
C LEU A 12 23.49 -13.33 37.33
N LEU A 13 22.74 -14.24 37.95
CA LEU A 13 22.07 -15.35 37.26
C LEU A 13 20.80 -14.92 36.50
N MET A 14 20.08 -13.91 36.99
CA MET A 14 18.93 -13.33 36.27
C MET A 14 19.34 -12.46 35.06
N SER A 15 20.51 -11.81 35.12
CA SER A 15 21.02 -11.03 33.98
C SER A 15 21.53 -11.92 32.84
N LEU A 16 22.12 -13.08 33.13
CA LEU A 16 22.58 -14.00 32.07
C LEU A 16 21.43 -14.70 31.35
N CYS A 17 20.33 -15.06 32.02
CA CYS A 17 19.20 -15.74 31.36
C CYS A 17 18.48 -14.84 30.35
N CYS A 18 18.38 -13.52 30.58
CA CYS A 18 17.81 -12.59 29.61
C CYS A 18 18.75 -12.34 28.42
N SER A 19 20.07 -12.27 28.63
CA SER A 19 21.04 -12.10 27.54
C SER A 19 21.15 -13.32 26.63
N ILE A 20 21.01 -14.54 27.18
CA ILE A 20 21.09 -15.77 26.39
C ILE A 20 19.83 -15.95 25.52
N SER A 21 18.66 -15.52 26.00
CA SER A 21 17.41 -15.62 25.22
C SER A 21 17.39 -14.65 24.04
N LEU A 22 17.89 -13.41 24.21
CA LEU A 22 18.03 -12.43 23.12
C LEU A 22 19.12 -12.85 22.13
N ALA A 23 20.29 -13.30 22.61
CA ALA A 23 21.38 -13.75 21.75
C ALA A 23 21.04 -15.03 20.94
N ALA A 24 20.22 -15.92 21.50
CA ALA A 24 19.76 -17.12 20.79
C ALA A 24 18.80 -16.79 19.64
N ASP A 25 18.01 -15.71 19.76
CA ASP A 25 17.14 -15.25 18.69
C ASP A 25 17.92 -14.41 17.66
N ASP A 26 18.87 -13.57 18.08
CA ASP A 26 19.77 -12.84 17.17
C ASP A 26 20.63 -13.77 16.31
N ALA A 27 21.09 -14.90 16.86
CA ALA A 27 21.83 -15.92 16.11
C ALA A 27 20.97 -16.62 15.04
N LYS A 28 19.68 -16.84 15.31
CA LYS A 28 18.74 -17.38 14.32
C LYS A 28 18.44 -16.36 13.23
N VAL A 29 18.19 -15.11 13.62
CA VAL A 29 17.95 -14.00 12.68
C VAL A 29 19.16 -13.78 11.78
N SER A 30 20.37 -13.83 12.33
CA SER A 30 21.63 -13.72 11.57
C SER A 30 21.80 -14.89 10.60
N ARG A 31 21.50 -16.13 11.01
CA ARG A 31 21.54 -17.30 10.12
C ARG A 31 20.51 -17.19 8.98
N SER A 32 19.29 -16.77 9.29
CA SER A 32 18.26 -16.54 8.27
C SER A 32 18.65 -15.41 7.30
N LEU A 33 19.40 -14.41 7.76
CA LEU A 33 19.93 -13.35 6.91
C LEU A 33 20.94 -13.91 5.89
N GLU A 34 21.87 -14.76 6.34
CA GLU A 34 22.82 -15.45 5.46
C GLU A 34 22.12 -16.33 4.42
N GLU A 35 21.13 -17.11 4.84
CA GLU A 35 20.31 -17.97 3.95
C GLU A 35 19.59 -17.14 2.88
N ILE A 36 19.04 -15.98 3.26
CA ILE A 36 18.40 -15.06 2.31
C ILE A 36 19.42 -14.46 1.35
N THR A 37 20.60 -14.04 1.82
CA THR A 37 21.65 -13.52 0.94
C THR A 37 22.09 -14.57 -0.09
N VAL A 38 22.27 -15.83 0.33
CA VAL A 38 22.58 -16.94 -0.59
C VAL A 38 21.45 -17.17 -1.59
N ALA A 39 20.20 -17.19 -1.14
CA ALA A 39 19.05 -17.36 -2.00
C ALA A 39 18.91 -16.21 -3.03
N LYS A 40 19.25 -14.97 -2.66
CA LYS A 40 19.26 -13.82 -3.58
C LYS A 40 20.30 -14.02 -4.68
N GLU A 41 21.50 -14.44 -4.32
CA GLU A 41 22.57 -14.64 -5.29
C GLU A 41 22.25 -15.81 -6.24
N GLN A 42 21.70 -16.91 -5.72
CA GLN A 42 21.22 -18.01 -6.55
C GLN A 42 20.10 -17.57 -7.49
N THR A 43 19.13 -16.80 -7.00
CA THR A 43 18.04 -16.26 -7.81
C THR A 43 18.59 -15.35 -8.92
N ARG A 44 19.59 -14.52 -8.62
CA ARG A 44 20.29 -13.65 -9.60
C ARG A 44 20.97 -14.47 -10.69
N LEU A 45 21.66 -15.55 -10.32
CA LEU A 45 22.34 -16.44 -11.27
C LEU A 45 21.33 -17.15 -12.19
N VAL A 46 20.25 -17.70 -11.64
CA VAL A 46 19.21 -18.37 -12.42
C VAL A 46 18.50 -17.38 -13.36
N MET A 47 18.27 -16.14 -12.91
CA MET A 47 17.68 -15.09 -13.73
C MET A 47 18.52 -14.75 -14.97
N GLY A 48 19.85 -14.88 -14.88
CA GLY A 48 20.77 -14.72 -16.01
C GLY A 48 20.76 -15.88 -17.01
N GLN A 49 20.26 -17.05 -16.62
CA GLN A 49 20.22 -18.27 -17.44
C GLN A 49 18.87 -18.49 -18.12
N VAL A 50 17.82 -17.88 -17.60
CA VAL A 50 16.47 -18.00 -18.13
C VAL A 50 16.29 -17.07 -19.32
N SER A 51 15.70 -17.57 -20.41
CA SER A 51 15.37 -16.77 -21.60
C SER A 51 13.90 -16.33 -21.64
N SER A 52 13.01 -17.10 -21.00
CA SER A 52 11.57 -16.81 -20.98
C SER A 52 11.28 -15.54 -20.17
N PRO A 53 10.55 -14.56 -20.75
CA PRO A 53 10.11 -13.37 -20.02
C PRO A 53 9.33 -13.70 -18.75
N ASP A 54 8.38 -14.64 -18.83
CA ASP A 54 7.54 -15.04 -17.70
C ASP A 54 8.36 -15.67 -16.57
N GLN A 55 9.34 -16.52 -16.92
CA GLN A 55 10.22 -17.13 -15.92
C GLN A 55 11.17 -16.11 -15.29
N LYS A 56 11.70 -15.15 -16.06
CA LYS A 56 12.48 -14.03 -15.50
C LYS A 56 11.67 -13.21 -14.52
N GLU A 57 10.39 -12.99 -14.83
CA GLU A 57 9.49 -12.22 -13.98
C GLU A 57 9.18 -12.95 -12.67
N ARG A 58 8.94 -14.28 -12.72
CA ARG A 58 8.80 -15.10 -11.50
C ARG A 58 10.06 -15.09 -10.63
N LEU A 59 11.25 -15.06 -11.24
CA LEU A 59 12.51 -14.95 -10.50
C LEU A 59 12.71 -13.55 -9.92
N ARG A 60 12.26 -12.49 -10.60
CA ARG A 60 12.25 -11.13 -10.03
C ARG A 60 11.37 -11.08 -8.78
N TYR A 61 10.19 -11.70 -8.83
CA TYR A 61 9.32 -11.81 -7.66
C TYR A 61 10.03 -12.45 -6.46
N VAL A 62 10.71 -13.58 -6.67
CA VAL A 62 11.48 -14.26 -5.61
C VAL A 62 12.58 -13.33 -5.09
N SER A 63 13.31 -12.64 -5.97
CA SER A 63 14.36 -11.69 -5.60
C SER A 63 13.86 -10.51 -4.77
N ASP A 64 12.70 -9.94 -5.12
CA ASP A 64 12.08 -8.84 -4.39
C ASP A 64 11.63 -9.29 -3.00
N ARG A 65 10.97 -10.46 -2.91
CA ARG A 65 10.56 -11.05 -1.63
C ARG A 65 11.73 -11.34 -0.70
N LEU A 66 12.84 -11.84 -1.25
CA LEU A 66 14.06 -12.06 -0.49
C LEU A 66 14.69 -10.74 -0.02
N THR A 67 14.63 -9.68 -0.83
CA THR A 67 15.13 -8.35 -0.44
C THR A 67 14.30 -7.74 0.69
N SER A 68 12.97 -7.82 0.63
CA SER A 68 12.12 -7.36 1.73
C SER A 68 12.36 -8.15 3.02
N ALA A 69 12.55 -9.47 2.92
CA ALA A 69 12.83 -10.32 4.07
C ALA A 69 14.22 -10.04 4.68
N GLU A 70 15.24 -9.77 3.86
CA GLU A 70 16.58 -9.36 4.30
C GLU A 70 16.52 -8.09 5.17
N GLU A 71 15.79 -7.08 4.71
CA GLU A 71 15.66 -5.79 5.42
C GLU A 71 14.95 -5.94 6.77
N LEU A 72 13.88 -6.73 6.83
CA LEU A 72 13.17 -7.02 8.08
C LEU A 72 14.08 -7.71 9.11
N LEU A 73 14.93 -8.65 8.68
CA LEU A 73 15.89 -9.31 9.56
C LEU A 73 17.01 -8.37 10.01
N ARG A 74 17.48 -7.45 9.15
CA ARG A 74 18.47 -6.42 9.54
C ARG A 74 17.92 -5.45 10.58
N GLN A 75 16.66 -5.05 10.46
CA GLN A 75 15.98 -4.22 11.45
C GLN A 75 15.86 -4.94 12.80
N ALA A 76 15.58 -6.24 12.78
CA ALA A 76 15.50 -7.06 14.00
C ALA A 76 16.86 -7.16 14.74
N LEU A 77 17.99 -7.07 14.05
CA LEU A 77 19.35 -7.12 14.63
C LEU A 77 19.87 -5.76 15.16
N GLY A 78 19.05 -4.70 15.17
CA GLY A 78 19.44 -3.41 15.73
C GLY A 78 20.47 -2.62 14.91
N GLY A 79 20.64 -2.94 13.62
CA GLY A 79 21.49 -2.21 12.67
C GLY A 79 20.89 -0.85 12.27
N GLY A 80 20.76 0.08 13.21
CA GLY A 80 20.19 1.41 13.00
C GLY A 80 21.21 2.43 12.50
N GLY A 81 21.28 2.62 11.19
CA GLY A 81 21.73 3.87 10.56
C GLY A 81 20.51 4.69 10.15
N SER A 82 20.47 5.96 10.53
CA SER A 82 19.36 6.91 10.38
C SER A 82 18.75 6.95 8.97
N TYR A 83 17.42 7.18 8.97
CA TYR A 83 16.42 7.23 7.88
C TYR A 83 15.63 5.92 7.73
N PRO A 84 14.32 5.91 8.06
CA PRO A 84 13.48 4.79 7.63
C PRO A 84 13.55 4.74 6.11
N PRO A 85 13.98 3.63 5.49
CA PRO A 85 13.78 3.46 4.05
C PRO A 85 12.29 3.64 3.77
N PRO A 86 11.91 4.24 2.62
CA PRO A 86 10.50 4.28 2.23
C PRO A 86 10.01 2.84 2.34
N PRO A 87 8.87 2.59 3.00
CA PRO A 87 8.52 1.23 3.33
C PRO A 87 8.52 0.41 2.04
N SER A 88 9.18 -0.73 2.07
CA SER A 88 8.91 -1.82 1.13
C SER A 88 7.51 -2.33 1.46
N TYR A 89 6.53 -1.46 1.20
CA TYR A 89 5.15 -1.80 0.97
C TYR A 89 5.14 -2.98 0.02
N GLY A 90 4.19 -3.89 0.21
CA GLY A 90 4.16 -5.18 -0.48
C GLY A 90 4.25 -5.05 -2.01
N SER A 91 3.96 -6.13 -2.68
CA SER A 91 3.95 -6.09 -4.13
C SER A 91 2.55 -6.43 -4.62
N VAL A 92 2.05 -5.68 -5.59
CA VAL A 92 0.81 -6.03 -6.26
C VAL A 92 1.10 -7.11 -7.27
N GLU A 93 0.43 -8.25 -7.17
CA GLU A 93 0.62 -9.35 -8.10
C GLU A 93 -0.50 -9.34 -9.14
N LEU A 94 -0.15 -9.44 -10.42
CA LEU A 94 -1.09 -9.45 -11.55
C LEU A 94 -1.37 -10.88 -11.97
N PHE A 95 -2.63 -11.25 -12.17
CA PHE A 95 -3.04 -12.61 -12.52
C PHE A 95 -3.88 -12.63 -13.78
N ARG A 96 -3.73 -13.73 -14.54
CA ARG A 96 -4.65 -14.11 -15.62
C ARG A 96 -5.70 -15.09 -15.08
N SER A 97 -6.44 -14.65 -14.07
CA SER A 97 -7.54 -15.37 -13.42
C SER A 97 -8.23 -14.48 -12.40
N ASP A 98 -9.55 -14.39 -12.47
CA ASP A 98 -10.43 -13.59 -11.60
C ASP A 98 -10.29 -13.90 -10.09
N SER A 99 -9.75 -15.08 -9.76
CA SER A 99 -9.61 -15.58 -8.38
C SER A 99 -8.17 -15.59 -7.87
N CYS A 100 -7.22 -15.04 -8.63
CA CYS A 100 -5.78 -15.08 -8.32
C CYS A 100 -5.23 -16.50 -8.07
N SER A 101 -5.92 -17.52 -8.59
CA SER A 101 -5.52 -18.93 -8.51
C SER A 101 -4.80 -19.43 -9.77
N GLY A 102 -4.91 -18.65 -10.86
CA GLY A 102 -4.27 -18.93 -12.14
C GLY A 102 -2.82 -18.46 -12.24
N SER A 103 -2.36 -18.28 -13.48
CA SER A 103 -0.96 -17.89 -13.76
C SER A 103 -0.68 -16.47 -13.29
N LEU A 104 0.36 -16.34 -12.46
CA LEU A 104 0.97 -15.06 -12.11
C LEU A 104 1.63 -14.47 -13.35
N ILE A 105 1.18 -13.29 -13.75
CA ILE A 105 1.75 -12.50 -14.85
C ILE A 105 3.04 -11.85 -14.38
N GLY A 106 3.00 -11.26 -13.18
CA GLY A 106 4.16 -10.65 -12.56
C GLY A 106 3.78 -9.75 -11.40
N THR A 107 4.76 -9.01 -10.92
CA THR A 107 4.66 -8.33 -9.64
C THR A 107 5.02 -6.87 -9.79
N VAL A 108 4.22 -5.98 -9.23
CA VAL A 108 4.31 -4.53 -9.40
C VAL A 108 4.55 -3.86 -8.05
N SER A 109 5.49 -2.94 -8.05
CA SER A 109 5.77 -2.01 -6.95
C SER A 109 5.56 -0.57 -7.42
N ALA A 110 5.50 0.38 -6.49
CA ALA A 110 5.28 1.80 -6.83
C ALA A 110 6.33 2.36 -7.82
N GLY A 111 7.55 1.82 -7.81
CA GLY A 111 8.64 2.18 -8.71
C GLY A 111 8.73 1.35 -10.00
N SER A 112 7.83 0.40 -10.22
CA SER A 112 7.85 -0.43 -11.42
C SER A 112 7.59 0.39 -12.70
N SER A 113 8.44 0.21 -13.71
CA SER A 113 8.14 0.60 -15.09
C SER A 113 7.12 -0.40 -15.65
N CYS A 114 5.94 0.09 -16.05
CA CYS A 114 4.84 -0.76 -16.48
C CYS A 114 4.99 -1.24 -17.92
N GLU A 115 5.83 -0.59 -18.73
CA GLU A 115 6.13 -0.95 -20.12
C GLU A 115 6.72 -2.36 -20.24
N ARG A 116 7.34 -2.88 -19.16
CA ARG A 116 7.86 -4.25 -19.13
C ARG A 116 6.78 -5.32 -19.26
N PHE A 117 5.51 -4.97 -19.03
CA PHE A 117 4.37 -5.86 -19.21
C PHE A 117 3.72 -5.77 -20.60
N SER A 118 4.32 -5.03 -21.54
CA SER A 118 3.78 -4.83 -22.89
C SER A 118 3.53 -6.11 -23.68
N SER A 119 4.30 -7.18 -23.44
CA SER A 119 4.11 -8.49 -24.07
C SER A 119 3.39 -9.51 -23.19
N ALA A 120 2.92 -9.11 -22.00
CA ALA A 120 2.37 -10.02 -21.00
C ALA A 120 0.87 -10.29 -21.17
N GLY A 121 0.22 -9.72 -22.19
CA GLY A 121 -1.21 -9.90 -22.48
C GLY A 121 -2.11 -9.23 -21.44
N ASP A 122 -3.27 -9.83 -21.19
CA ASP A 122 -4.29 -9.29 -20.29
C ASP A 122 -4.18 -9.80 -18.86
N THR A 123 -4.59 -8.95 -17.92
CA THR A 123 -4.74 -9.16 -16.48
C THR A 123 -6.22 -9.09 -16.12
N TRP A 124 -6.68 -10.04 -15.31
CA TRP A 124 -8.08 -10.19 -14.92
C TRP A 124 -8.28 -10.05 -13.40
N ALA A 125 -7.22 -10.27 -12.61
CA ALA A 125 -7.23 -9.96 -11.18
C ALA A 125 -5.90 -9.42 -10.70
N VAL A 126 -5.94 -8.77 -9.54
CA VAL A 126 -4.77 -8.35 -8.80
C VAL A 126 -4.82 -8.86 -7.37
N ARG A 127 -3.67 -9.23 -6.80
CA ARG A 127 -3.55 -9.53 -5.37
C ARG A 127 -2.78 -8.42 -4.69
N ILE A 128 -3.41 -7.82 -3.69
CA ILE A 128 -2.87 -6.70 -2.92
C ILE A 128 -2.94 -7.09 -1.45
N ASN A 129 -1.79 -7.09 -0.77
CA ASN A 129 -1.71 -7.44 0.66
C ASN A 129 -2.41 -8.77 1.00
N GLY A 130 -2.28 -9.77 0.12
CA GLY A 130 -2.89 -11.10 0.27
C GLY A 130 -4.38 -11.18 -0.10
N GLN A 131 -5.05 -10.05 -0.34
CA GLN A 131 -6.43 -10.02 -0.82
C GLN A 131 -6.45 -10.07 -2.35
N CYS A 132 -7.14 -11.06 -2.92
CA CYS A 132 -7.43 -11.07 -4.35
C CYS A 132 -8.60 -10.12 -4.66
N LEU A 133 -8.45 -9.33 -5.72
CA LEU A 133 -9.44 -8.40 -6.24
C LEU A 133 -9.64 -8.72 -7.72
N ASN A 134 -10.89 -9.01 -8.09
CA ASN A 134 -11.26 -9.08 -9.49
C ASN A 134 -11.16 -7.68 -10.11
N ILE A 135 -10.71 -7.59 -11.35
CA ILE A 135 -10.68 -6.36 -12.11
C ILE A 135 -11.36 -6.60 -13.46
N SER A 136 -11.78 -5.54 -14.14
CA SER A 136 -12.19 -5.70 -15.53
C SER A 136 -10.95 -6.05 -16.36
N ASP A 137 -11.06 -7.09 -17.20
CA ASP A 137 -10.01 -7.55 -18.09
C ASP A 137 -9.37 -6.37 -18.83
N THR A 138 -8.07 -6.23 -18.66
CA THR A 138 -7.31 -5.12 -19.25
C THR A 138 -5.89 -5.54 -19.52
N SER A 139 -5.20 -4.82 -20.41
CA SER A 139 -3.79 -5.08 -20.67
C SER A 139 -2.97 -5.00 -19.37
N SER A 140 -1.96 -5.85 -19.24
CA SER A 140 -1.10 -5.90 -18.04
C SER A 140 -0.35 -4.58 -17.79
N VAL A 141 -0.09 -3.78 -18.83
CA VAL A 141 0.46 -2.43 -18.70
C VAL A 141 -0.52 -1.51 -17.97
N LYS A 142 -1.79 -1.48 -18.41
CA LYS A 142 -2.84 -0.69 -17.76
C LYS A 142 -3.10 -1.17 -16.33
N ALA A 143 -3.16 -2.47 -16.09
CA ALA A 143 -3.29 -3.01 -14.73
C ALA A 143 -2.10 -2.59 -13.83
N CYS A 144 -0.88 -2.66 -14.35
CA CYS A 144 0.30 -2.17 -13.64
C CYS A 144 0.16 -0.68 -13.28
N GLU A 145 -0.19 0.18 -14.24
CA GLU A 145 -0.37 1.61 -13.99
C GLU A 145 -1.49 1.86 -12.96
N SER A 146 -2.57 1.10 -13.05
CA SER A 146 -3.73 1.26 -12.19
C SER A 146 -3.48 0.86 -10.73
N PHE A 147 -2.56 -0.08 -10.50
CA PHE A 147 -2.39 -0.72 -9.19
C PHE A 147 -0.96 -0.64 -8.63
N LYS A 148 0.01 -0.03 -9.31
CA LYS A 148 1.40 0.04 -8.82
C LYS A 148 1.56 0.71 -7.45
N GLY A 149 0.66 1.62 -7.09
CA GLY A 149 0.62 2.25 -5.76
C GLY A 149 -0.09 1.43 -4.69
N GLY A 150 -0.74 0.32 -5.06
CA GLY A 150 -1.69 -0.39 -4.21
C GLY A 150 -1.09 -1.14 -3.04
N ALA A 151 0.21 -1.37 -3.07
CA ALA A 151 0.86 -2.06 -1.98
C ALA A 151 1.10 -1.21 -0.73
N ASP A 152 1.00 0.13 -0.83
CA ASP A 152 0.97 0.99 0.36
C ASP A 152 -0.23 0.51 1.22
N PRO A 153 -0.06 0.18 2.51
CA PRO A 153 -1.13 -0.27 3.39
C PRO A 153 -2.19 0.81 3.60
N ARG A 154 -1.87 2.07 3.28
CA ARG A 154 -2.80 3.21 3.28
C ARG A 154 -3.33 3.50 1.88
N ALA A 155 -2.95 2.71 0.87
CA ALA A 155 -3.52 2.85 -0.46
C ALA A 155 -5.03 2.64 -0.41
N ILE A 156 -5.70 3.36 -1.28
CA ILE A 156 -7.15 3.39 -1.38
C ILE A 156 -7.53 2.62 -2.61
N THR A 157 -8.45 1.67 -2.49
CA THR A 157 -8.93 0.93 -3.65
C THR A 157 -10.25 1.53 -4.12
N ILE A 158 -10.34 1.82 -5.42
CA ILE A 158 -11.54 2.38 -6.06
C ILE A 158 -12.32 1.23 -6.71
N PHE A 159 -13.65 1.23 -6.59
CA PHE A 159 -14.52 0.15 -7.05
C PHE A 159 -15.67 0.63 -7.94
N THR A 160 -16.18 -0.28 -8.77
CA THR A 160 -17.41 -0.13 -9.57
C THR A 160 -18.68 -0.58 -8.82
N SER A 161 -18.65 -0.68 -7.48
CA SER A 161 -19.84 -1.03 -6.69
C SER A 161 -19.84 -0.30 -5.35
N ASP A 162 -21.02 0.15 -4.91
CA ASP A 162 -21.25 0.89 -3.66
C ASP A 162 -20.77 0.14 -2.39
N SER A 163 -20.63 -1.18 -2.51
CA SER A 163 -20.27 -2.12 -1.44
C SER A 163 -18.81 -2.61 -1.50
N CYS A 164 -18.00 -2.11 -2.44
CA CYS A 164 -16.62 -2.57 -2.67
C CYS A 164 -16.51 -4.10 -2.87
N SER A 165 -17.56 -4.71 -3.43
CA SER A 165 -17.63 -6.15 -3.73
C SER A 165 -17.53 -6.45 -5.22
N GLY A 166 -17.64 -5.42 -6.08
CA GLY A 166 -17.45 -5.51 -7.52
C GLY A 166 -15.98 -5.43 -7.95
N ASN A 167 -15.77 -5.09 -9.21
CA ASN A 167 -14.42 -4.96 -9.77
C ASN A 167 -13.70 -3.77 -9.16
N ALA A 168 -12.45 -3.99 -8.77
CA ALA A 168 -11.55 -2.91 -8.44
C ALA A 168 -11.10 -2.21 -9.74
N ILE A 169 -11.06 -0.88 -9.71
CA ILE A 169 -10.63 -0.04 -10.83
C ILE A 169 -9.14 0.29 -10.69
N ALA A 170 -8.72 0.67 -9.49
CA ALA A 170 -7.38 1.14 -9.18
C ALA A 170 -7.08 1.01 -7.70
N ALA A 171 -5.80 0.97 -7.36
CA ALA A 171 -5.33 1.15 -5.99
C ALA A 171 -4.34 2.34 -5.95
N VAL A 172 -4.78 3.42 -5.31
CA VAL A 172 -4.15 4.74 -5.38
C VAL A 172 -3.50 5.11 -4.06
N SER A 173 -2.35 5.77 -4.15
CA SER A 173 -1.63 6.38 -3.03
C SER A 173 -1.33 7.85 -3.37
N ALA A 174 -0.74 8.59 -2.43
CA ALA A 174 -0.38 9.99 -2.63
C ALA A 174 0.48 10.22 -3.89
N ALA A 175 1.34 9.25 -4.22
CA ALA A 175 2.22 9.29 -5.40
C ALA A 175 1.52 8.89 -6.71
N SER A 176 0.28 8.40 -6.66
CA SER A 176 -0.46 8.00 -7.87
C SER A 176 -0.73 9.20 -8.78
N ARG A 177 -0.57 8.96 -10.08
CA ARG A 177 -0.83 9.90 -11.16
C ARG A 177 -2.25 9.70 -11.66
N CYS A 178 -3.16 10.61 -11.30
CA CYS A 178 -4.58 10.38 -11.53
C CYS A 178 -4.98 10.46 -13.01
N GLU A 179 -4.17 11.13 -13.82
CA GLU A 179 -4.29 11.17 -15.28
C GLU A 179 -4.17 9.78 -15.93
N ASN A 180 -3.59 8.79 -15.24
CA ASN A 180 -3.47 7.43 -15.76
C ASN A 180 -4.80 6.64 -15.65
N PHE A 181 -5.82 7.16 -14.96
CA PHE A 181 -7.11 6.49 -14.74
C PHE A 181 -8.22 7.02 -15.66
N GLU A 182 -7.91 7.23 -16.95
CA GLU A 182 -8.93 7.57 -17.95
C GLU A 182 -9.99 6.48 -18.07
N SER A 183 -11.17 6.86 -18.58
CA SER A 183 -12.41 6.10 -18.43
C SER A 183 -12.23 4.62 -18.77
N THR A 184 -12.27 3.78 -17.74
CA THR A 184 -12.29 2.31 -17.87
C THR A 184 -13.63 1.81 -18.41
N GLY A 185 -14.42 2.69 -19.04
CA GLY A 185 -15.82 2.46 -19.40
C GLY A 185 -16.77 2.39 -18.19
N SER A 186 -16.26 2.50 -16.96
CA SER A 186 -17.05 2.39 -15.73
C SER A 186 -16.80 3.59 -14.81
N SER A 187 -17.85 4.02 -14.12
CA SER A 187 -17.77 5.02 -13.07
C SER A 187 -17.23 4.41 -11.78
N ALA A 188 -16.54 5.22 -10.98
CA ALA A 188 -16.18 4.90 -9.60
C ALA A 188 -17.39 5.17 -8.72
N TRP A 189 -17.82 4.15 -7.97
CA TRP A 189 -19.01 4.18 -7.10
C TRP A 189 -18.65 4.07 -5.63
N ALA A 190 -17.51 3.44 -5.31
CA ALA A 190 -17.04 3.37 -3.93
C ALA A 190 -15.52 3.44 -3.84
N VAL A 191 -15.04 3.76 -2.64
CA VAL A 191 -13.64 3.70 -2.25
C VAL A 191 -13.49 2.89 -0.97
N LYS A 192 -12.44 2.08 -0.88
CA LYS A 192 -12.05 1.37 0.34
C LYS A 192 -10.86 2.08 0.98
N ILE A 193 -11.09 2.66 2.15
CA ILE A 193 -10.13 3.47 2.91
C ILE A 193 -10.03 2.87 4.30
N ASP A 194 -8.80 2.57 4.77
CA ASP A 194 -8.55 1.92 6.05
C ASP A 194 -9.39 0.63 6.25
N GLY A 195 -9.54 -0.14 5.18
CA GLY A 195 -10.31 -1.38 5.17
C GLY A 195 -11.83 -1.19 5.14
N LYS A 196 -12.35 0.03 5.27
CA LYS A 196 -13.78 0.34 5.24
C LYS A 196 -14.21 0.79 3.85
N CYS A 197 -15.27 0.18 3.33
CA CYS A 197 -15.90 0.64 2.11
C CYS A 197 -16.74 1.88 2.39
N GLN A 198 -16.64 2.87 1.51
CA GLN A 198 -17.47 4.06 1.52
C GLN A 198 -18.07 4.26 0.13
N ASN A 199 -19.38 4.36 0.08
CA ASN A 199 -20.07 4.77 -1.13
C ASN A 199 -19.71 6.23 -1.44
N ILE A 200 -19.53 6.56 -2.72
CA ILE A 200 -19.25 7.91 -3.18
C ILE A 200 -20.24 8.28 -4.27
N SER A 201 -20.37 9.58 -4.57
CA SER A 201 -21.11 9.95 -5.77
C SER A 201 -20.37 9.44 -6.99
N ASP A 202 -21.10 8.76 -7.88
CA ASP A 202 -20.62 8.28 -9.17
C ASP A 202 -19.77 9.33 -9.87
N THR A 203 -18.53 8.98 -10.14
CA THR A 203 -17.61 9.90 -10.80
C THR A 203 -16.61 9.17 -11.69
N ALA A 204 -15.88 9.91 -12.52
CA ALA A 204 -14.83 9.31 -13.33
C ALA A 204 -13.69 8.78 -12.42
N PRO A 205 -13.08 7.63 -12.73
CA PRO A 205 -11.99 7.07 -11.91
C PRO A 205 -10.84 8.05 -11.64
N ALA A 206 -10.43 8.84 -12.63
CA ALA A 206 -9.44 9.91 -12.45
C ALA A 206 -9.89 10.96 -11.42
N LYS A 207 -11.17 11.35 -11.43
CA LYS A 207 -11.74 12.29 -10.46
C LYS A 207 -11.82 11.70 -9.06
N ALA A 208 -12.21 10.43 -8.94
CA ALA A 208 -12.16 9.71 -7.65
C ALA A 208 -10.72 9.59 -7.13
N CYS A 209 -9.75 9.33 -8.00
CA CYS A 209 -8.34 9.34 -7.62
C CYS A 209 -7.94 10.70 -7.03
N GLU A 210 -8.22 11.81 -7.73
CA GLU A 210 -7.88 13.16 -7.26
C GLU A 210 -8.59 13.49 -5.94
N ALA A 211 -9.85 13.09 -5.79
CA ALA A 211 -10.64 13.32 -4.60
C ALA A 211 -10.13 12.56 -3.39
N PHE A 212 -9.66 11.32 -3.56
CA PHE A 212 -9.43 10.42 -2.43
C PHE A 212 -7.97 10.06 -2.19
N LYS A 213 -7.04 10.19 -3.16
CA LYS A 213 -5.62 9.79 -2.97
C LYS A 213 -4.96 10.39 -1.73
N GLY A 214 -5.38 11.58 -1.31
CA GLY A 214 -4.88 12.25 -0.11
C GLY A 214 -5.19 11.49 1.18
N ALA A 215 -6.22 10.64 1.24
CA ALA A 215 -6.49 9.81 2.43
C ALA A 215 -5.40 8.77 2.72
N SER A 216 -4.49 8.50 1.77
CA SER A 216 -3.29 7.69 2.02
C SER A 216 -2.18 8.46 2.79
N THR A 217 -2.33 9.77 2.94
CA THR A 217 -1.39 10.66 3.63
C THR A 217 -1.80 10.86 5.09
N PRO A 218 -0.89 10.65 6.07
CA PRO A 218 -1.18 10.92 7.47
C PRO A 218 -1.50 12.40 7.69
N GLY A 219 -2.55 12.67 8.47
CA GLY A 219 -2.98 14.04 8.74
C GLY A 219 -3.76 14.71 7.61
N ALA A 220 -4.11 13.97 6.55
CA ALA A 220 -5.04 14.48 5.54
C ALA A 220 -6.38 14.86 6.18
N VAL A 221 -6.96 15.95 5.70
CA VAL A 221 -8.27 16.43 6.12
C VAL A 221 -9.32 15.75 5.26
N LYS A 222 -10.27 15.08 5.90
CA LYS A 222 -11.41 14.47 5.22
C LYS A 222 -12.54 15.47 5.15
N ILE A 223 -13.16 15.62 3.99
CA ILE A 223 -14.22 16.57 3.72
C ILE A 223 -15.53 15.80 3.50
N PHE A 224 -16.60 16.24 4.16
CA PHE A 224 -17.91 15.60 4.14
C PHE A 224 -19.00 16.57 3.69
N ASN A 225 -20.05 16.05 3.05
CA ASN A 225 -21.29 16.79 2.82
C ASN A 225 -22.27 16.61 3.99
N SER A 226 -21.75 16.65 5.22
CA SER A 226 -22.51 16.43 6.45
C SER A 226 -21.84 17.13 7.62
N ASP A 227 -22.61 17.93 8.36
CA ASP A 227 -22.18 18.69 9.55
C ASP A 227 -21.60 17.81 10.66
N SER A 228 -21.98 16.52 10.68
CA SER A 228 -21.59 15.54 11.69
C SER A 228 -20.56 14.52 11.19
N CYS A 229 -20.04 14.67 9.97
CA CYS A 229 -19.10 13.74 9.33
C CYS A 229 -19.58 12.27 9.34
N SER A 230 -20.89 12.06 9.44
CA SER A 230 -21.51 10.73 9.53
C SER A 230 -22.00 10.21 8.17
N GLY A 231 -21.90 11.05 7.13
CA GLY A 231 -22.25 10.72 5.75
C GLY A 231 -21.06 10.26 4.92
N ASN A 232 -21.24 10.26 3.60
CA ASN A 232 -20.20 9.90 2.66
C ASN A 232 -19.13 10.99 2.61
N MET A 233 -17.87 10.59 2.68
CA MET A 233 -16.76 11.50 2.45
C MET A 233 -16.76 11.93 0.98
N VAL A 234 -16.57 13.22 0.75
CA VAL A 234 -16.55 13.83 -0.58
C VAL A 234 -15.12 13.87 -1.14
N ALA A 235 -14.14 14.13 -0.28
CA ALA A 235 -12.73 14.16 -0.63
C ALA A 235 -11.86 13.95 0.63
N ALA A 236 -10.60 13.56 0.43
CA ALA A 236 -9.56 13.59 1.43
C ALA A 236 -8.37 14.37 0.88
N VAL A 237 -8.06 15.50 1.51
CA VAL A 237 -7.12 16.50 1.00
C VAL A 237 -5.86 16.54 1.87
N ASP A 238 -4.72 16.60 1.21
CA ASP A 238 -3.39 16.76 1.82
C ASP A 238 -2.65 17.96 1.21
N TYR A 239 -1.43 18.22 1.68
CA TYR A 239 -0.58 19.33 1.23
C TYR A 239 -0.23 19.29 -0.28
N ASN A 240 -0.34 18.12 -0.92
CA ASN A 240 -0.10 17.94 -2.36
C ASN A 240 -1.39 18.03 -3.20
N THR A 241 -2.54 18.14 -2.57
CA THR A 241 -3.83 18.12 -3.25
C THR A 241 -4.02 19.42 -4.05
N ARG A 242 -4.29 19.26 -5.34
CA ARG A 242 -4.61 20.36 -6.26
C ARG A 242 -6.11 20.64 -6.19
N CYS A 243 -6.53 21.58 -5.34
CA CYS A 243 -7.95 21.83 -5.05
C CYS A 243 -8.82 22.08 -6.29
N GLU A 244 -8.28 22.70 -7.33
CA GLU A 244 -8.95 22.89 -8.63
C GLU A 244 -9.42 21.58 -9.28
N ASN A 245 -8.67 20.48 -9.07
CA ASN A 245 -9.03 19.16 -9.56
C ASN A 245 -10.27 18.59 -8.86
N LEU A 246 -10.78 19.22 -7.79
CA LEU A 246 -11.99 18.79 -7.07
C LEU A 246 -13.27 19.47 -7.58
N ARG A 247 -13.18 20.49 -8.44
CA ARG A 247 -14.33 21.25 -8.96
C ARG A 247 -15.45 20.33 -9.49
N GLY A 248 -16.69 20.56 -9.06
CA GLY A 248 -17.85 19.77 -9.47
C GLY A 248 -18.18 18.58 -8.57
N LEU A 249 -17.37 18.31 -7.53
CA LEU A 249 -17.81 17.46 -6.42
C LEU A 249 -18.82 18.21 -5.53
N PRO A 250 -19.62 17.49 -4.73
CA PRO A 250 -20.55 18.08 -3.77
C PRO A 250 -19.92 19.12 -2.84
N ALA A 251 -20.74 20.05 -2.35
CA ALA A 251 -20.32 21.02 -1.34
C ALA A 251 -19.90 20.36 -0.02
N ALA A 252 -19.11 21.08 0.75
CA ALA A 252 -18.56 20.66 2.04
C ALA A 252 -19.29 21.34 3.18
N TRP A 253 -19.80 20.55 4.13
CA TRP A 253 -20.49 21.04 5.33
C TRP A 253 -19.79 20.61 6.63
N GLY A 254 -18.93 19.59 6.55
CA GLY A 254 -18.11 19.16 7.68
C GLY A 254 -16.72 18.72 7.23
N ILE A 255 -15.77 18.80 8.15
CA ILE A 255 -14.40 18.30 7.97
C ILE A 255 -14.01 17.42 9.16
N GLU A 256 -13.21 16.39 8.91
CA GLU A 256 -12.56 15.62 9.97
C GLU A 256 -11.05 15.91 9.95
N ILE A 257 -10.56 16.44 11.06
CA ILE A 257 -9.15 16.71 11.31
C ILE A 257 -8.72 15.88 12.51
N ASN A 258 -7.71 15.02 12.33
CA ASN A 258 -7.19 14.14 13.40
C ASN A 258 -8.29 13.32 14.10
N GLY A 259 -9.28 12.83 13.34
CA GLY A 259 -10.40 12.04 13.84
C GLY A 259 -11.47 12.84 14.58
N ARG A 260 -11.42 14.17 14.57
CA ARG A 260 -12.46 15.04 15.13
C ARG A 260 -13.23 15.70 14.01
N CYS A 261 -14.54 15.52 14.03
CA CYS A 261 -15.44 16.22 13.12
C CYS A 261 -15.66 17.67 13.58
N GLU A 262 -15.60 18.59 12.63
CA GLU A 262 -15.94 19.99 12.80
C GLU A 262 -16.99 20.37 11.75
N ASN A 263 -18.12 20.90 12.22
CA ASN A 263 -19.08 21.56 11.36
C ASN A 263 -18.47 22.86 10.83
N ILE A 264 -18.59 23.11 9.53
CA ILE A 264 -18.09 24.32 8.88
C ILE A 264 -19.25 25.04 8.20
N SER A 265 -19.08 26.33 7.92
CA SER A 265 -19.99 26.99 6.98
C SER A 265 -19.94 26.26 5.65
N ASP A 266 -21.08 26.06 5.01
CA ASP A 266 -21.16 25.45 3.69
C ASP A 266 -20.22 26.16 2.72
N LEU A 267 -19.27 25.41 2.19
CA LEU A 267 -18.32 25.87 1.19
C LEU A 267 -18.44 24.99 -0.05
N ASP A 268 -18.20 25.56 -1.21
CA ASP A 268 -17.88 24.73 -2.37
C ASP A 268 -16.59 23.94 -2.08
N ILE A 269 -16.45 22.78 -2.73
CA ILE A 269 -15.35 21.86 -2.44
C ILE A 269 -13.95 22.45 -2.68
N VAL A 270 -13.82 23.40 -3.61
CA VAL A 270 -12.53 24.03 -3.91
C VAL A 270 -12.16 24.96 -2.78
N SER A 271 -13.08 25.84 -2.37
CA SER A 271 -12.90 26.74 -1.23
C SER A 271 -12.62 25.98 0.08
N ALA A 272 -13.32 24.86 0.30
CA ALA A 272 -13.10 24.00 1.47
C ALA A 272 -11.69 23.38 1.45
N CYS A 273 -11.26 22.85 0.30
CA CYS A 273 -9.92 22.30 0.13
C CYS A 273 -8.84 23.36 0.36
N GLU A 274 -8.97 24.55 -0.23
CA GLU A 274 -7.98 25.61 -0.08
C GLU A 274 -7.85 26.11 1.36
N ARG A 275 -8.98 26.16 2.08
CA ARG A 275 -9.03 26.65 3.45
C ARG A 275 -8.50 25.64 4.48
N TYR A 276 -8.78 24.35 4.28
CA TYR A 276 -8.55 23.34 5.31
C TYR A 276 -7.49 22.31 4.94
N ARG A 277 -6.90 22.34 3.74
CA ARG A 277 -5.74 21.47 3.47
C ARG A 277 -4.60 21.76 4.45
N PRO A 278 -3.89 20.70 4.92
CA PRO A 278 -2.72 20.85 5.79
C PRO A 278 -1.57 21.64 5.17
#